data_AF-A0A920NXF4-F1
#
_entry.id   AF-A0A920NXF4-F1
#
_cell.length_a   1.000
_cell.length_b   1.000
_cell.length_c   1.000
_cell.angle_alpha   90.00
_cell.angle_beta   90.00
_cell.angle_gamma   90.00
#
_symmetry.space_group_name_H-M   'P 1'
#
loop_
_entity.id
_entity.type
_entity.pdbx_description
1 polymer ?
#
loop_
_entity_poly.entity_id
_entity_poly.type
_entity_poly.pdbx_seq_one_letter_code
_entity_poly.pdbx_strand_id
1 'polypeptide(L)' 'MDAAGIVRPESADAEQNMYQMGFFGAAGIRIAGGTDEILRNIISEQVLGLPQDMRADKGIPFNEIPSSNK' A
#
# COMPACT_ATOMS: atom_id res chain seq x y z
N MET A 1 0.67 -0.06 20.54
CA MET A 1 1.32 -1.15 19.79
C MET A 1 2.80 -0.93 19.93
N ASP A 2 3.47 -1.74 20.72
CA ASP A 2 4.93 -1.72 20.77
C ASP A 2 5.45 -2.30 19.46
N ALA A 3 6.39 -1.59 18.81
CA ALA A 3 6.99 -2.01 17.56
C ALA A 3 7.90 -3.22 17.80
N ALA A 4 7.30 -4.41 17.92
CA ALA A 4 7.99 -5.66 18.13
C ALA A 4 9.05 -5.85 17.02
N GLY A 5 10.32 -5.97 17.41
CA GLY A 5 11.46 -6.12 16.49
C GLY A 5 12.34 -4.88 16.32
N ILE A 6 11.95 -3.71 16.81
CA ILE A 6 12.79 -2.51 16.81
C ILE A 6 13.50 -2.39 18.17
N VAL A 7 14.81 -2.70 18.20
CA VAL A 7 15.66 -2.37 19.36
C VAL A 7 15.80 -0.86 19.40
N ARG A 8 15.21 -0.21 20.41
CA ARG A 8 15.39 1.23 20.65
C ARG A 8 16.48 1.39 21.71
N PRO A 9 17.71 1.79 21.34
CA PRO A 9 18.73 2.07 22.36
C PRO A 9 18.27 3.25 23.23
N GLU A 10 18.61 3.22 24.52
CA GLU A 10 18.32 4.32 25.44
C GLU A 10 19.18 5.56 25.16
N SER A 11 20.29 5.40 24.42
CA SER A 11 21.14 6.52 23.99
C SER A 11 20.48 7.31 22.86
N ALA A 12 20.57 8.63 22.97
CA ALA A 12 20.00 9.61 22.05
C ALA A 12 20.77 9.74 20.72
N ASP A 13 21.24 8.62 20.15
CA ASP A 13 21.87 8.62 18.83
C ASP A 13 20.78 8.77 17.77
N ALA A 14 20.31 10.00 17.61
CA ALA A 14 19.18 10.37 16.76
C ALA A 14 19.36 9.88 15.32
N GLU A 15 20.61 9.87 14.84
CA GLU A 15 20.95 9.43 13.49
C GLU A 15 20.74 7.92 13.30
N GLN A 16 21.24 7.08 14.22
CA GLN A 16 21.05 5.63 14.16
C GLN A 16 19.57 5.24 14.25
N ASN A 17 18.84 5.89 15.16
CA ASN A 17 17.40 5.70 15.32
C ASN A 17 16.64 6.04 14.02
N MET A 18 17.03 7.11 13.33
CA MET A 18 16.42 7.50 12.06
C MET A 18 16.65 6.46 10.96
N TYR A 19 17.86 5.93 10.81
CA TYR A 19 18.13 4.89 9.82
C TYR A 19 17.37 3.60 10.11
N GLN A 20 17.34 3.17 11.38
CA GLN A 20 16.65 1.95 11.78
C GLN A 20 15.14 2.06 11.56
N MET A 21 14.53 3.18 11.94
CA MET A 21 13.11 3.45 11.70
C MET A 21 12.81 3.58 10.21
N GLY A 22 13.68 4.23 9.43
CA GLY A 22 13.54 4.32 7.98
C GLY A 22 13.58 2.95 7.32
N PHE A 23 14.54 2.09 7.68
CA PHE A 23 14.69 0.76 7.12
C PHE A 23 13.49 -0.14 7.42
N PHE A 24 13.09 -0.27 8.69
CA PHE A 24 11.97 -1.12 9.06
C PHE A 24 10.61 -0.52 8.68
N GLY A 25 10.49 0.80 8.63
CA GLY A 25 9.26 1.51 8.24
C GLY A 25 9.03 1.58 6.72
N ALA A 26 10.09 1.47 5.91
CA ALA A 26 10.00 1.62 4.46
C ALA A 26 8.99 0.67 3.81
N ALA A 27 8.97 -0.60 4.23
CA ALA A 27 8.01 -1.58 3.72
C ALA A 27 6.56 -1.19 4.02
N GLY A 28 6.31 -0.61 5.20
CA GLY A 28 4.98 -0.11 5.58
C GLY A 28 4.52 1.03 4.69
N ILE A 29 5.40 1.98 4.35
CA ILE A 29 5.06 3.12 3.48
C ILE A 29 4.67 2.66 2.08
N ARG A 30 5.32 1.61 1.56
CA ARG A 30 5.09 1.06 0.21
C ARG A 30 3.75 0.35 0.05
N ILE A 31 3.03 0.10 1.14
CA ILE A 31 1.67 -0.48 1.14
C ILE A 31 0.62 0.47 1.76
N ALA A 32 1.06 1.51 2.46
CA ALA A 32 0.18 2.45 3.14
C ALA A 32 -0.58 3.30 2.13
N GLY A 33 -1.92 3.21 2.14
CA GLY A 33 -2.78 3.94 1.19
C GLY A 33 -2.80 3.35 -0.23
N GLY A 34 -2.13 2.21 -0.45
CA GLY A 34 -2.04 1.53 -1.74
C GLY A 34 -0.63 0.97 -1.95
N THR A 35 -0.53 -0.24 -2.53
CA THR A 35 0.78 -0.77 -2.90
C THR A 35 1.36 -0.01 -4.09
N ASP A 36 2.67 -0.08 -4.31
CA ASP A 36 3.29 0.57 -5.47
C ASP A 36 2.69 0.11 -6.80
N GLU A 37 2.31 -1.18 -6.89
CA GLU A 37 1.66 -1.73 -8.07
C GLU A 37 0.30 -1.07 -8.31
N ILE A 38 -0.51 -0.92 -7.26
CA ILE A 38 -1.82 -0.26 -7.36
C ILE A 38 -1.65 1.21 -7.72
N LEU A 39 -0.72 1.92 -7.09
CA LEU A 39 -0.46 3.33 -7.40
C LEU A 39 0.06 3.51 -8.83
N ARG A 40 0.94 2.62 -9.32
CA ARG A 40 1.38 2.63 -10.73
C ARG A 40 0.23 2.38 -11.70
N ASN A 41 -0.69 1.48 -11.38
CA ASN A 41 -1.87 1.22 -12.20
C ASN A 41 -2.79 2.45 -12.23
N ILE A 42 -3.01 3.11 -11.08
CA ILE A 42 -3.79 4.36 -11.02
C ILE A 42 -3.17 5.44 -11.90
N ILE A 43 -1.85 5.65 -11.85
CA ILE A 43 -1.18 6.62 -12.71
C ILE A 43 -1.33 6.23 -14.19
N SER A 44 -1.14 4.95 -14.51
CA SER A 44 -1.29 4.43 -15.87
C SER A 44 -2.68 4.71 -16.45
N GLU A 45 -3.74 4.44 -15.69
CA GLU A 45 -5.11 4.58 -16.15
C GLU A 45 -5.62 6.03 -16.11
N GLN A 46 -5.40 6.72 -14.99
CA GLN A 46 -6.04 8.03 -14.71
C GLN A 46 -5.22 9.22 -15.22
N VAL A 47 -3.89 9.09 -15.25
CA VAL A 47 -3.00 10.16 -15.72
C VAL A 47 -2.56 9.92 -17.16
N LEU A 48 -2.12 8.70 -17.47
CA LEU A 48 -1.59 8.37 -18.79
C LEU A 48 -2.67 7.87 -19.78
N GLY A 49 -3.88 7.57 -19.31
CA GLY A 49 -4.98 7.12 -20.17
C GLY A 49 -4.76 5.73 -20.80
N LEU A 50 -3.88 4.92 -20.21
CA LEU A 50 -3.65 3.55 -20.68
C LEU A 50 -4.90 2.68 -20.40
N PRO A 51 -5.17 1.67 -21.25
CA PRO A 51 -6.27 0.75 -21.00
C PRO A 51 -6.12 0.05 -19.66
N GLN A 52 -7.20 0.02 -18.89
CA GLN A 52 -7.31 -0.77 -17.67
C GLN A 52 -7.36 -2.27 -18.00
N ASP A 53 -6.85 -3.10 -17.10
CA ASP A 53 -7.02 -4.56 -17.16
C ASP A 53 -8.51 -4.97 -17.20
N MET A 54 -8.79 -6.12 -17.82
CA MET A 54 -10.15 -6.62 -17.93
C MET A 54 -10.73 -6.95 -16.54
N ARG A 55 -11.84 -6.30 -16.21
CA ARG A 55 -12.55 -6.43 -14.96
C ARG A 55 -13.98 -6.91 -15.21
N ALA A 56 -14.35 -8.05 -14.64
CA ALA A 56 -15.67 -8.65 -14.81
C ALA A 56 -16.79 -7.81 -14.17
N ASP A 57 -16.47 -6.97 -13.19
CA ASP A 57 -17.38 -6.15 -12.39
C ASP A 57 -17.48 -4.69 -12.88
N LYS A 58 -16.72 -4.30 -13.90
CA LYS A 58 -16.59 -2.89 -14.29
C LYS A 58 -17.92 -2.32 -14.82
N GLY A 59 -18.37 -1.24 -14.20
CA GLY A 59 -19.62 -0.56 -14.56
C GLY A 59 -20.87 -1.16 -13.93
N ILE A 60 -20.73 -2.25 -13.16
CA ILE A 60 -21.83 -2.86 -12.40
C ILE A 60 -21.88 -2.20 -11.01
N PRO A 61 -23.04 -1.66 -10.59
CA PRO A 61 -23.22 -1.22 -9.21
C PRO A 61 -22.91 -2.35 -8.22
N PHE A 62 -22.29 -2.02 -7.07
CA PHE A 62 -21.79 -3.03 -6.13
C PHE A 62 -22.86 -4.05 -5.68
N ASN A 63 -24.11 -3.62 -5.52
CA ASN A 63 -25.26 -4.46 -5.13
C ASN A 63 -25.74 -5.41 -6.23
N GLU A 64 -25.29 -5.23 -7.48
CA GLU A 64 -25.66 -6.05 -8.64
C GLU A 64 -24.55 -7.05 -9.02
N ILE A 65 -23.39 -7.00 -8.37
CA ILE A 65 -22.27 -7.92 -8.63
C ILE A 65 -22.69 -9.34 -8.20
N PRO A 66 -22.58 -10.36 -9.08
CA PRO A 66 -22.88 -11.74 -8.72
C PRO A 66 -22.06 -12.20 -7.51
N SER A 67 -22.73 -12.67 -6.46
CA SER A 67 -22.10 -13.25 -5.27
C SER A 67 -22.42 -14.75 -5.21
N SER A 68 -21.54 -15.54 -4.59
CA SER A 68 -21.66 -17.01 -4.51
C SER A 68 -22.90 -17.52 -3.78
N ASN A 69 -23.69 -16.65 -3.13
CA ASN A 69 -24.93 -17.04 -2.46
C ASN A 69 -26.11 -17.03 -3.43
N LYS A 70 -26.10 -17.97 -4.38
CA LYS A 70 -27.27 -18.51 -5.08
C LYS A 70 -26.94 -19.80 -5.79
#